data_AF-H2U5Y7-F1
#
_entry.id   AF-H2U5Y7-F1
#
_cell.length_a   1.000
_cell.length_b   1.000
_cell.length_c   1.000
_cell.angle_alpha   90.00
_cell.angle_beta   90.00
_cell.angle_gamma   90.00
#
_symmetry.space_group_name_H-M   'P 1'
#
loop_
_entity.id
_entity.type
_entity.pdbx_description
1 polymer ?
#
loop_
_entity_poly.entity_id
_entity_poly.type
_entity_poly.pdbx_seq_one_letter_code
_entity_poly.pdbx_strand_id
1 'polypeptide(L)'
;MGSAESTTRKVSFGVDDEDRVRILRGIKLSEDVLQRMRGVANIAPEHKSATSASEKATGAQQSQQNQQNHHWNQSNNTKPTSNSNDEQKPHEWQQKILKEELARMAQKEREAAREDMTKVLTRERLHTRQEAEKAKKLIQQLQKKDSQLKALDAFYKEQLAQLENKNWERYNQSKEQFHQAASETEAKMRARITVPVCSNLQTQILSCYKGNKDHSLQCADLAKAYLQCIDAAKKVGAPLNFSVCVSSYYS
;
A
#
# COMPACT_ATOMS: atom_id res chain seq x y z
N MET A 1 7.42 -45.12 3.38
CA MET A 1 6.51 -44.09 3.93
C MET A 1 6.87 -42.75 3.30
N GLY A 2 5.91 -42.05 2.68
CA GLY A 2 6.09 -40.67 2.22
C GLY A 2 5.53 -40.40 0.82
N SER A 3 4.20 -40.34 0.68
CA SER A 3 3.53 -39.86 -0.54
C SER A 3 3.74 -38.34 -0.69
N ALA A 4 4.21 -37.91 -1.85
CA ALA A 4 4.27 -36.50 -2.23
C ALA A 4 2.90 -36.07 -2.77
N GLU A 5 2.09 -35.41 -1.94
CA GLU A 5 0.85 -34.76 -2.39
C GLU A 5 1.17 -33.38 -2.99
N SER A 6 1.15 -33.29 -4.31
CA SER A 6 1.19 -32.03 -5.05
C SER A 6 -0.19 -31.35 -4.96
N THR A 7 -0.35 -30.42 -4.02
CA THR A 7 -1.56 -29.58 -3.93
C THR A 7 -1.52 -28.51 -5.03
N THR A 8 -2.43 -28.63 -6.01
CA THR A 8 -2.70 -27.59 -7.00
C THR A 8 -3.44 -26.42 -6.35
N ARG A 9 -2.78 -25.25 -6.24
CA ARG A 9 -3.37 -24.04 -5.65
C ARG A 9 -4.47 -23.50 -6.57
N LYS A 10 -5.72 -23.45 -6.10
CA LYS A 10 -6.83 -22.82 -6.83
C LYS A 10 -6.68 -21.30 -6.79
N VAL A 11 -6.62 -20.68 -7.96
CA VAL A 11 -6.49 -19.23 -8.14
C VAL A 11 -7.81 -18.71 -8.71
N SER A 12 -8.37 -17.67 -8.10
CA SER A 12 -9.59 -17.00 -8.58
C SER A 12 -9.22 -15.70 -9.30
N PHE A 13 -9.79 -15.49 -10.48
CA PHE A 13 -9.60 -14.29 -11.30
C PHE A 13 -10.72 -13.29 -11.01
N GLY A 14 -10.35 -12.05 -10.69
CA GLY A 14 -11.27 -10.92 -10.63
C GLY A 14 -10.92 -9.91 -11.70
N VAL A 15 -11.93 -9.31 -12.34
CA VAL A 15 -11.77 -8.21 -13.30
C VAL A 15 -11.99 -6.90 -12.55
N ASP A 16 -11.12 -5.90 -12.73
CA ASP A 16 -11.31 -4.56 -12.14
C ASP A 16 -12.19 -3.66 -13.02
N ASP A 17 -12.51 -2.46 -12.53
CA ASP A 17 -13.37 -1.47 -13.21
C ASP A 17 -12.79 -0.95 -14.55
N GLU A 18 -11.57 -1.34 -14.91
CA GLU A 18 -10.86 -0.98 -16.13
C GLU A 18 -10.62 -2.22 -17.03
N ASP A 19 -11.42 -3.28 -16.82
CA ASP A 19 -11.39 -4.58 -17.53
C ASP A 19 -10.06 -5.35 -17.42
N ARG A 20 -9.23 -5.08 -16.40
CA ARG A 20 -7.94 -5.77 -16.22
C ARG A 20 -8.08 -6.97 -15.29
N VAL A 21 -7.58 -8.14 -15.75
CA VAL A 21 -7.59 -9.39 -14.97
C VAL A 21 -6.55 -9.31 -13.84
N ARG A 22 -7.01 -9.28 -12.60
CA ARG A 22 -6.16 -9.33 -11.40
C ARG A 22 -6.13 -10.74 -10.82
N ILE A 23 -4.92 -11.25 -10.62
CA ILE A 23 -4.67 -12.55 -9.98
C ILE A 23 -4.71 -12.35 -8.47
N LEU A 24 -5.85 -12.63 -7.84
CA LEU A 24 -5.98 -12.56 -6.39
C LEU A 24 -5.42 -13.85 -5.77
N ARG A 25 -4.49 -13.71 -4.82
CA ARG A 25 -3.86 -14.82 -4.07
C ARG A 25 -4.92 -15.54 -3.23
N GLY A 26 -5.58 -16.52 -3.85
CA GLY A 26 -6.72 -17.27 -3.34
C GLY A 26 -6.51 -17.86 -1.95
N ILE A 27 -7.04 -17.17 -0.95
CA ILE A 27 -7.32 -17.71 0.38
C ILE A 27 -8.84 -17.67 0.50
N LYS A 28 -9.50 -18.84 0.49
CA LYS A 28 -10.94 -18.93 0.70
C LYS A 28 -11.20 -18.78 2.20
N LEU A 29 -11.54 -17.57 2.62
CA LEU A 29 -11.97 -17.30 4.00
C LEU A 29 -13.37 -17.91 4.19
N SER A 30 -13.59 -18.55 5.34
CA SER A 30 -14.90 -19.07 5.71
C SER A 30 -15.88 -17.92 5.95
N GLU A 31 -17.18 -18.18 5.76
CA GLU A 31 -18.23 -17.16 6.01
C GLU A 31 -18.12 -16.59 7.42
N ASP A 32 -17.73 -17.40 8.40
CA ASP A 32 -17.54 -17.02 9.80
C ASP A 32 -16.31 -16.10 10.03
N VAL A 33 -15.30 -16.14 9.16
CA VAL A 33 -14.17 -15.20 9.17
C VAL A 33 -14.56 -13.88 8.50
N LEU A 34 -15.32 -13.95 7.40
CA LEU A 34 -15.85 -12.77 6.72
C LEU A 34 -16.86 -12.02 7.59
N GLN A 35 -17.72 -12.73 8.32
CA GLN A 35 -18.69 -12.16 9.27
C GLN A 35 -17.98 -11.38 10.39
N ARG A 36 -16.87 -11.91 10.90
CA ARG A 36 -16.04 -11.21 11.90
C ARG A 36 -15.34 -10.00 11.33
N MET A 37 -14.82 -10.06 10.12
CA MET A 37 -14.20 -8.91 9.46
C MET A 37 -15.23 -7.81 9.13
N ARG A 38 -16.46 -8.18 8.79
CA ARG A 38 -17.59 -7.26 8.65
C ARG A 38 -18.06 -6.69 10.00
N GLY A 39 -17.93 -7.47 11.08
CA GLY A 39 -18.34 -7.12 12.44
C GLY A 39 -17.40 -6.17 13.21
N VAL A 40 -16.19 -5.86 12.72
CA VAL A 40 -15.31 -4.86 13.36
C VAL A 40 -15.76 -3.42 13.07
N ALA A 41 -16.68 -3.22 12.12
CA ALA A 41 -17.24 -1.90 11.80
C ALA A 41 -18.47 -1.51 12.65
N ASN A 42 -19.00 -2.38 13.51
CA ASN A 42 -20.16 -2.04 14.36
C ASN A 42 -20.18 -2.85 15.65
N ILE A 43 -19.88 -2.20 16.78
CA ILE A 43 -20.32 -2.63 18.11
C ILE A 43 -21.29 -1.56 18.62
N ALA A 44 -22.55 -1.97 18.77
CA ALA A 44 -23.68 -1.20 19.30
C ALA A 44 -23.62 -1.04 20.83
N PRO A 45 -24.61 -0.36 21.43
CA PRO A 45 -25.23 -0.95 22.61
C PRO A 45 -26.77 -1.03 22.52
N GLU A 46 -27.28 -2.07 23.18
CA GLU A 46 -28.64 -2.59 23.20
C GLU A 46 -29.71 -1.69 23.85
N HIS A 47 -30.96 -1.76 23.39
CA HIS A 47 -32.08 -2.46 24.07
C HIS A 47 -33.48 -1.97 23.63
N LYS A 48 -34.33 -2.98 23.32
CA LYS A 48 -35.78 -3.09 23.57
C LYS A 48 -36.79 -2.29 22.73
N SER A 49 -37.48 -3.10 21.90
CA SER A 49 -38.94 -3.21 21.76
C SER A 49 -39.63 -2.39 20.67
N ALA A 50 -40.53 -3.13 20.00
CA ALA A 50 -41.77 -2.71 19.37
C ALA A 50 -41.74 -2.21 17.90
N THR A 51 -42.10 -3.16 17.04
CA THR A 51 -43.23 -3.11 16.10
C THR A 51 -43.12 -2.30 14.79
N SER A 52 -43.19 -3.09 13.71
CA SER A 52 -43.82 -2.84 12.39
C SER A 52 -43.41 -1.63 11.57
N ALA A 53 -42.78 -1.90 10.42
CA ALA A 53 -43.23 -1.37 9.14
C ALA A 53 -42.53 -2.10 7.97
N SER A 54 -43.29 -2.91 7.25
CA SER A 54 -43.04 -3.15 5.83
C SER A 54 -44.37 -3.45 5.21
N GLU A 55 -44.87 -2.53 4.40
CA GLU A 55 -45.61 -2.89 3.20
C GLU A 55 -45.49 -1.77 2.17
N LYS A 56 -45.48 -2.24 0.93
CA LYS A 56 -44.78 -1.73 -0.22
C LYS A 56 -45.75 -1.00 -1.16
N ALA A 57 -45.18 -0.15 -2.00
CA ALA A 57 -45.74 0.47 -3.21
C ALA A 57 -46.84 -0.35 -3.90
N THR A 58 -47.82 0.23 -4.60
CA THR A 58 -47.63 0.94 -5.88
C THR A 58 -48.98 1.54 -6.35
N GLY A 59 -48.95 2.68 -7.08
CA GLY A 59 -49.83 2.85 -8.25
C GLY A 59 -50.96 3.87 -8.20
N ALA A 60 -50.64 5.10 -8.64
CA ALA A 60 -51.32 5.92 -9.66
C ALA A 60 -52.79 6.41 -9.50
N GLN A 61 -52.92 7.73 -9.74
CA GLN A 61 -54.09 8.52 -10.20
C GLN A 61 -55.21 8.68 -9.15
N GLN A 62 -55.75 9.87 -8.88
CA GLN A 62 -56.13 10.95 -9.79
C GLN A 62 -56.30 12.25 -8.99
N SER A 63 -55.95 13.34 -9.64
CA SER A 63 -56.28 14.72 -9.31
C SER A 63 -57.76 14.92 -8.99
N GLN A 64 -58.07 15.58 -7.88
CA GLN A 64 -59.17 16.55 -7.80
C GLN A 64 -58.92 17.51 -6.62
N GLN A 65 -58.75 18.77 -6.99
CA GLN A 65 -58.79 19.92 -6.08
C GLN A 65 -60.16 19.94 -5.39
N ASN A 66 -60.18 20.09 -4.07
CA ASN A 66 -61.32 20.70 -3.41
C ASN A 66 -60.84 21.57 -2.24
N GLN A 67 -60.79 22.88 -2.51
CA GLN A 67 -60.63 23.92 -1.51
C GLN A 67 -61.92 23.99 -0.69
N GLN A 68 -61.88 23.58 0.57
CA GLN A 68 -62.93 23.94 1.51
C GLN A 68 -62.61 25.30 2.12
N ASN A 69 -63.05 26.31 1.38
CA ASN A 69 -63.19 27.68 1.82
C ASN A 69 -64.50 27.76 2.62
N HIS A 70 -64.44 27.67 3.95
CA HIS A 70 -65.62 27.86 4.79
C HIS A 70 -65.95 29.36 4.88
N HIS A 71 -66.80 29.76 3.95
CA HIS A 71 -67.51 31.02 3.88
C HIS A 71 -68.46 31.14 5.10
N TRP A 72 -68.17 32.05 6.03
CA TRP A 72 -69.17 32.52 6.97
C TRP A 72 -69.80 33.80 6.41
N ASN A 73 -71.08 33.70 6.06
CA ASN A 73 -71.92 34.79 5.61
C ASN A 73 -71.99 35.90 6.68
N GLN A 74 -71.51 37.10 6.34
CA GLN A 74 -71.99 38.33 6.97
C GLN A 74 -72.82 39.09 5.94
N SER A 75 -74.12 38.86 5.97
CA SER A 75 -75.11 39.83 5.53
C SER A 75 -75.72 40.39 6.80
N ASN A 76 -75.55 41.69 7.03
CA ASN A 76 -76.55 42.58 7.61
C ASN A 76 -75.99 44.00 7.56
N ASN A 77 -76.28 44.66 6.44
CA ASN A 77 -76.14 46.10 6.29
C ASN A 77 -77.46 46.73 6.78
N THR A 78 -77.48 47.21 8.02
CA THR A 78 -78.44 48.23 8.46
C THR A 78 -77.65 49.34 9.13
N LYS A 79 -77.88 50.56 8.66
CA LYS A 79 -77.29 51.82 9.13
C LYS A 79 -78.47 52.79 9.33
N PRO A 80 -78.29 53.89 10.05
CA PRO A 80 -78.09 54.00 11.50
C PRO A 80 -79.29 54.71 12.14
N THR A 81 -79.54 54.49 13.43
CA THR A 81 -80.44 55.37 14.19
C THR A 81 -79.72 55.92 15.41
N SER A 82 -79.74 57.24 15.46
CA SER A 82 -79.26 58.19 16.44
C SER A 82 -79.26 57.80 17.93
N ASN A 83 -78.21 58.30 18.62
CA ASN A 83 -78.14 58.72 20.02
C ASN A 83 -77.93 57.65 21.12
N SER A 84 -76.66 57.40 21.49
CA SER A 84 -76.25 57.17 22.90
C SER A 84 -74.73 57.36 23.09
N ASN A 85 -74.29 58.60 23.34
CA ASN A 85 -72.91 58.92 23.75
C ASN A 85 -72.55 58.45 25.18
N ASP A 86 -73.29 57.48 25.75
CA ASP A 86 -73.06 56.98 27.12
C ASP A 86 -72.95 55.44 27.26
N GLU A 87 -73.13 54.66 26.18
CA GLU A 87 -72.88 53.20 26.18
C GLU A 87 -71.54 52.81 25.51
N GLN A 88 -70.80 53.78 24.95
CA GLN A 88 -69.50 53.54 24.28
C GLN A 88 -68.35 53.31 25.29
N LYS A 89 -68.37 54.05 26.42
CA LYS A 89 -67.29 54.05 27.44
C LYS A 89 -67.04 52.67 28.07
N PRO A 90 -68.06 51.85 28.39
CA PRO A 90 -67.86 50.50 28.93
C PRO A 90 -67.19 49.53 27.95
N HIS A 91 -67.56 49.59 26.66
CA HIS A 91 -67.01 48.69 25.63
C HIS A 91 -65.54 49.03 25.29
N GLU A 92 -65.21 50.31 25.23
CA GLU A 92 -63.82 50.77 25.04
C GLU A 92 -62.91 50.34 26.20
N TRP A 93 -63.41 50.40 27.43
CA TRP A 93 -62.67 49.94 28.61
C TRP A 93 -62.46 48.42 28.59
N GLN A 94 -63.49 47.64 28.24
CA GLN A 94 -63.37 46.19 28.05
C GLN A 94 -62.34 45.82 26.96
N GLN A 95 -62.32 46.53 25.83
CA GLN A 95 -61.31 46.33 24.78
C GLN A 95 -59.89 46.65 25.26
N LYS A 96 -59.73 47.68 26.10
CA LYS A 96 -58.43 48.07 26.65
C LYS A 96 -57.87 46.97 27.57
N ILE A 97 -58.71 46.40 28.44
CA ILE A 97 -58.32 45.27 29.30
C ILE A 97 -57.94 44.05 28.47
N LEU A 98 -58.73 43.72 27.45
CA LEU A 98 -58.43 42.57 26.59
C LEU A 98 -57.09 42.75 25.86
N LYS A 99 -56.80 43.96 25.34
CA LYS A 99 -55.52 44.28 24.70
C LYS A 99 -54.34 44.20 25.68
N GLU A 100 -54.52 44.68 26.91
CA GLU A 100 -53.50 44.62 27.96
C GLU A 100 -53.20 43.18 28.41
N GLU A 101 -54.23 42.35 28.60
CA GLU A 101 -54.07 40.92 28.92
C GLU A 101 -53.38 40.17 27.78
N LEU A 102 -53.73 40.45 26.52
CA LEU A 102 -53.05 39.87 25.36
C LEU A 102 -51.57 40.31 25.30
N ALA A 103 -51.28 41.59 25.57
CA ALA A 103 -49.91 42.09 25.63
C ALA A 103 -49.10 41.42 26.77
N ARG A 104 -49.73 41.23 27.93
CA ARG A 104 -49.13 40.53 29.08
C ARG A 104 -48.83 39.07 28.76
N MET A 105 -49.76 38.37 28.11
CA MET A 105 -49.55 36.98 27.65
C MET A 105 -48.44 36.91 26.60
N ALA A 106 -48.45 37.80 25.60
CA ALA A 106 -47.42 37.86 24.57
C ALA A 106 -46.02 38.17 25.14
N GLN A 107 -45.92 38.99 26.19
CA GLN A 107 -44.66 39.23 26.88
C GLN A 107 -44.16 37.97 27.61
N LYS A 108 -45.03 37.29 28.35
CA LYS A 108 -44.69 36.03 29.03
C LYS A 108 -44.24 34.95 28.04
N GLU A 109 -44.90 34.84 26.89
CA GLU A 109 -44.52 33.89 25.84
C GLU A 109 -43.14 34.20 25.26
N ARG A 110 -42.83 35.49 25.03
CA ARG A 110 -41.49 35.92 24.56
C ARG A 110 -40.40 35.66 25.60
N GLU A 111 -40.68 35.89 26.87
CA GLU A 111 -39.74 35.62 27.97
C GLU A 111 -39.50 34.11 28.10
N ALA A 112 -40.55 33.29 28.08
CA ALA A 112 -40.44 31.84 28.06
C ALA A 112 -39.65 31.32 26.85
N ALA A 113 -39.91 31.87 25.66
CA ALA A 113 -39.16 31.51 24.44
C ALA A 113 -37.67 31.89 24.53
N ARG A 114 -37.33 33.02 25.17
CA ARG A 114 -35.94 33.42 25.43
C ARG A 114 -35.27 32.48 26.42
N GLU A 115 -35.95 32.13 27.51
CA GLU A 115 -35.43 31.18 28.49
C GLU A 115 -35.16 29.82 27.86
N ASP A 116 -36.10 29.29 27.07
CA ASP A 116 -35.91 28.01 26.39
C ASP A 116 -34.79 28.05 25.36
N MET A 117 -34.66 29.15 24.60
CA MET A 117 -33.54 29.37 23.68
C MET A 117 -32.20 29.37 24.43
N THR A 118 -32.10 30.04 25.58
CA THR A 118 -30.87 30.05 26.38
C THR A 118 -30.53 28.67 26.95
N LYS A 119 -31.52 27.85 27.33
CA LYS A 119 -31.32 26.46 27.75
C LYS A 119 -30.78 25.60 26.59
N VAL A 120 -31.33 25.75 25.39
CA VAL A 120 -30.84 25.03 24.19
C VAL A 120 -29.39 25.43 23.88
N LEU A 121 -29.09 26.72 23.83
CA LEU A 121 -27.74 27.22 23.54
C LEU A 121 -26.69 26.79 24.58
N THR A 122 -27.06 26.77 25.86
CA THR A 122 -26.15 26.32 26.92
C THR A 122 -25.88 24.81 26.82
N ARG A 123 -26.90 24.01 26.50
CA ARG A 123 -26.75 22.57 26.25
C ARG A 123 -25.88 22.31 25.02
N GLU A 124 -26.10 23.02 23.92
CA GLU A 124 -25.31 22.91 22.69
C GLU A 124 -23.85 23.25 22.96
N ARG A 125 -23.58 24.38 23.65
CA ARG A 125 -22.21 24.78 24.01
C ARG A 125 -21.50 23.74 24.86
N LEU A 126 -22.20 23.11 25.81
CA LEU A 126 -21.63 22.04 26.64
C LEU A 126 -21.29 20.82 25.78
N HIS A 127 -22.20 20.42 24.89
CA HIS A 127 -22.00 19.32 23.95
C HIS A 127 -20.79 19.57 23.04
N THR A 128 -20.69 20.75 22.42
CA THR A 128 -19.55 21.14 21.57
C THR A 128 -18.22 21.09 22.33
N ARG A 129 -18.19 21.54 23.60
CA ARG A 129 -16.98 21.44 24.43
C ARG A 129 -16.59 19.99 24.71
N GLN A 130 -17.56 19.14 25.02
CA GLN A 130 -17.31 17.72 25.24
C GLN A 130 -16.76 17.04 23.98
N GLU A 131 -17.35 17.32 22.82
CA GLU A 131 -16.88 16.82 21.53
C GLU A 131 -15.47 17.33 21.20
N ALA A 132 -15.16 18.61 21.46
CA ALA A 132 -13.83 19.17 21.27
C ALA A 132 -12.77 18.49 22.14
N GLU A 133 -13.09 18.18 23.40
CA GLU A 133 -12.19 17.45 24.30
C GLU A 133 -11.99 15.99 23.86
N LYS A 134 -13.04 15.32 23.37
CA LYS A 134 -12.91 13.98 22.77
C LYS A 134 -12.02 14.03 21.52
N ALA A 135 -12.26 14.98 20.63
CA ALA A 135 -11.47 15.17 19.42
C ALA A 135 -9.99 15.43 19.75
N LYS A 136 -9.71 16.28 20.74
CA LYS A 136 -8.35 16.54 21.22
C LYS A 136 -7.65 15.28 21.73
N LYS A 137 -8.34 14.43 22.49
CA LYS A 137 -7.80 13.14 22.96
C LYS A 137 -7.50 12.20 21.80
N LEU A 138 -8.40 12.11 20.81
CA LEU A 138 -8.18 11.28 19.61
C LEU A 138 -6.98 11.77 18.81
N ILE A 139 -6.84 13.09 18.60
CA ILE A 139 -5.69 13.69 17.91
C ILE A 139 -4.38 13.31 18.62
N GLN A 140 -4.32 13.40 19.95
CA GLN A 140 -3.12 13.00 20.71
C GLN A 140 -2.80 11.50 20.56
N GLN A 141 -3.82 10.64 20.57
CA GLN A 141 -3.64 9.21 20.35
C GLN A 141 -3.11 8.90 18.95
N LEU A 142 -3.68 9.55 17.93
CA LEU A 142 -3.22 9.40 16.54
C LEU A 142 -1.79 9.88 16.38
N GLN A 143 -1.45 11.06 16.91
CA GLN A 143 -0.08 11.58 16.86
C GLN A 143 0.92 10.62 17.52
N LYS A 144 0.56 10.01 18.66
CA LYS A 144 1.38 8.99 19.31
C LYS A 144 1.56 7.76 18.42
N LYS A 145 0.48 7.25 17.80
CA LYS A 145 0.57 6.11 16.88
C LYS A 145 1.41 6.43 15.64
N ASP A 146 1.25 7.62 15.07
CA ASP A 146 2.06 8.08 13.93
C ASP A 146 3.54 8.18 14.29
N SER A 147 3.88 8.68 15.48
CA SER A 147 5.27 8.72 15.94
C SER A 147 5.86 7.32 16.12
N GLN A 148 5.07 6.36 16.60
CA GLN A 148 5.50 4.97 16.76
C GLN A 148 5.72 4.30 15.41
N LEU A 149 4.80 4.51 14.46
CA LEU A 149 4.93 3.99 13.10
C LEU A 149 6.14 4.58 12.39
N LYS A 150 6.39 5.89 12.51
CA LYS A 150 7.57 6.55 11.94
C LYS A 150 8.87 6.02 12.54
N ALA A 151 8.92 5.80 13.86
CA ALA A 151 10.10 5.23 14.51
C ALA A 151 10.38 3.80 14.01
N LEU A 152 9.33 2.98 13.84
CA LEU A 152 9.45 1.62 13.34
C LEU A 152 9.89 1.58 11.87
N ASP A 153 9.31 2.44 11.03
CA ASP A 153 9.70 2.60 9.62
C ASP A 153 11.16 3.02 9.49
N ALA A 154 11.61 4.01 10.27
CA ALA A 154 13.00 4.43 10.30
C ALA A 154 13.94 3.29 10.74
N PHE A 155 13.55 2.52 11.77
CA PHE A 155 14.31 1.37 12.22
C PHE A 155 14.48 0.32 11.11
N TYR A 156 13.40 -0.07 10.43
CA TYR A 156 13.49 -1.08 9.37
C TYR A 156 14.22 -0.58 8.12
N LYS A 157 14.07 0.71 7.77
CA LYS A 157 14.84 1.32 6.68
C LYS A 157 16.34 1.29 6.98
N GLU A 158 16.73 1.61 8.20
CA GLU A 158 18.13 1.53 8.63
C GLU A 158 18.65 0.09 8.57
N GLN A 159 17.87 -0.91 9.03
CA GLN A 159 18.27 -2.31 8.93
C GLN A 159 18.45 -2.78 7.48
N LEU A 160 17.56 -2.36 6.57
CA LEU A 160 17.68 -2.67 5.15
C LEU A 160 18.92 -2.01 4.54
N ALA A 161 19.15 -0.74 4.81
CA ALA A 161 20.33 -0.02 4.34
C ALA A 161 21.63 -0.68 4.83
N GLN A 162 21.68 -1.11 6.09
CA GLN A 162 22.83 -1.85 6.63
C GLN A 162 23.03 -3.20 5.93
N LEU A 163 21.95 -3.93 5.65
CA LEU A 163 22.03 -5.20 4.93
C LEU A 163 22.52 -5.00 3.49
N GLU A 164 21.98 -4.00 2.80
CA GLU A 164 22.36 -3.63 1.43
C GLU A 164 23.83 -3.22 1.38
N ASN A 165 24.29 -2.38 2.31
CA ASN A 165 25.69 -1.97 2.38
C ASN A 165 26.63 -3.16 2.65
N LYS A 166 26.30 -4.02 3.63
CA LYS A 166 27.09 -5.24 3.91
C LYS A 166 27.09 -6.24 2.75
N ASN A 167 26.00 -6.30 1.97
CA ASN A 167 25.94 -7.13 0.77
C ASN A 167 26.84 -6.54 -0.33
N TRP A 168 26.72 -5.23 -0.55
CA TRP A 168 27.53 -4.51 -1.52
C TRP A 168 29.04 -4.60 -1.22
N GLU A 169 29.44 -4.42 0.03
CA GLU A 169 30.84 -4.55 0.47
C GLU A 169 31.37 -5.96 0.19
N ARG A 170 30.62 -7.01 0.57
CA ARG A 170 31.01 -8.40 0.31
C ARG A 170 31.09 -8.70 -1.18
N TYR A 171 30.14 -8.20 -1.98
CA TYR A 171 30.19 -8.35 -3.43
C TYR A 171 31.44 -7.70 -4.02
N ASN A 172 31.74 -6.46 -3.61
CA ASN A 172 32.89 -5.73 -4.14
C ASN A 172 34.22 -6.38 -3.72
N GLN A 173 34.31 -6.83 -2.47
CA GLN A 173 35.47 -7.58 -1.98
C GLN A 173 35.65 -8.90 -2.74
N SER A 174 34.57 -9.67 -2.95
CA SER A 174 34.60 -10.93 -3.69
C SER A 174 35.00 -10.71 -5.16
N LYS A 175 34.48 -9.66 -5.78
CA LYS A 175 34.86 -9.24 -7.13
C LYS A 175 36.35 -8.94 -7.22
N GLU A 176 36.88 -8.16 -6.28
CA GLU A 176 38.31 -7.81 -6.24
C GLU A 176 39.18 -9.06 -6.04
N GLN A 177 38.83 -9.91 -5.08
CA GLN A 177 39.54 -11.16 -4.82
C GLN A 177 39.54 -12.09 -6.04
N PHE A 178 38.41 -12.19 -6.75
CA PHE A 178 38.33 -12.97 -7.97
C PHE A 178 39.26 -12.42 -9.06
N HIS A 179 39.22 -11.10 -9.31
CA HIS A 179 40.09 -10.47 -10.31
C HIS A 179 41.57 -10.57 -9.93
N GLN A 180 41.91 -10.38 -8.67
CA GLN A 180 43.27 -10.56 -8.17
C GLN A 180 43.73 -12.00 -8.37
N ALA A 181 42.94 -13.00 -7.96
CA ALA A 181 43.28 -14.42 -8.13
C ALA A 181 43.42 -14.80 -9.61
N ALA A 182 42.55 -14.28 -10.48
CA ALA A 182 42.63 -14.48 -11.93
C ALA A 182 43.93 -13.87 -12.48
N SER A 183 44.25 -12.62 -12.13
CA SER A 183 45.47 -11.93 -12.57
C SER A 183 46.74 -12.62 -12.07
N GLU A 184 46.77 -13.07 -10.81
CA GLU A 184 47.91 -13.81 -10.25
C GLU A 184 48.09 -15.17 -10.95
N THR A 185 46.99 -15.87 -11.22
CA THR A 185 47.01 -17.15 -11.95
C THR A 185 47.46 -16.94 -13.38
N GLU A 186 46.98 -15.90 -14.06
CA GLU A 186 47.41 -15.53 -15.40
C GLU A 186 48.89 -15.17 -15.43
N ALA A 187 49.40 -14.38 -14.48
CA ALA A 187 50.82 -14.03 -14.41
C ALA A 187 51.70 -15.28 -14.20
N LYS A 188 51.28 -16.19 -13.30
CA LYS A 188 51.99 -17.47 -13.07
C LYS A 188 51.91 -18.39 -14.29
N MET A 189 50.77 -18.46 -14.95
CA MET A 189 50.58 -19.21 -16.20
C MET A 189 51.46 -18.63 -17.31
N ARG A 190 51.44 -17.30 -17.53
CA ARG A 190 52.28 -16.59 -18.52
C ARG A 190 53.77 -16.81 -18.29
N ALA A 191 54.23 -16.74 -17.03
CA ALA A 191 55.60 -17.09 -16.68
C ALA A 191 55.94 -18.58 -16.94
N ARG A 192 54.93 -19.46 -16.89
CA ARG A 192 55.01 -20.88 -17.21
C ARG A 192 54.67 -21.19 -18.68
N ILE A 193 54.45 -20.20 -19.55
CA ILE A 193 54.28 -20.43 -21.00
C ILE A 193 55.62 -20.88 -21.57
N THR A 194 55.84 -22.18 -21.39
CA THR A 194 56.53 -23.15 -22.21
C THR A 194 57.64 -22.58 -23.08
N VAL A 195 58.87 -22.63 -22.56
CA VAL A 195 60.04 -22.68 -23.41
C VAL A 195 59.81 -23.80 -24.43
N PRO A 196 59.80 -23.51 -25.75
CA PRO A 196 59.58 -24.55 -26.75
C PRO A 196 60.65 -25.61 -26.57
N VAL A 197 60.23 -26.86 -26.35
CA VAL A 197 61.17 -27.95 -26.16
C VAL A 197 62.00 -28.10 -27.44
N CYS A 198 63.30 -28.31 -27.28
CA CYS A 198 64.26 -28.37 -28.39
C CYS A 198 64.48 -27.04 -29.14
N SER A 199 64.21 -25.88 -28.53
CA SER A 199 64.39 -24.54 -29.14
C SER A 199 65.75 -24.31 -29.81
N ASN A 200 66.83 -24.75 -29.16
CA ASN A 200 68.19 -24.62 -29.70
C ASN A 200 68.40 -25.48 -30.96
N LEU A 201 67.93 -26.73 -30.94
CA LEU A 201 67.98 -27.63 -32.11
C LEU A 201 67.08 -27.12 -33.24
N GLN A 202 65.92 -26.56 -32.90
CA GLN A 202 65.02 -25.91 -33.86
C GLN A 202 65.70 -24.72 -34.57
N THR A 203 66.47 -23.92 -33.83
CA THR A 203 67.21 -22.79 -34.42
C THR A 203 68.35 -23.28 -35.33
N GLN A 204 69.09 -24.30 -34.90
CA GLN A 204 70.21 -24.86 -35.66
C GLN A 204 69.77 -25.56 -36.95
N ILE A 205 68.70 -26.36 -36.91
CA ILE A 205 68.19 -27.04 -38.11
C ILE A 205 67.64 -26.04 -39.13
N LEU A 206 66.94 -25.00 -38.68
CA LEU A 206 66.45 -23.92 -39.56
C LEU A 206 67.61 -23.14 -40.19
N SER A 207 68.68 -22.89 -39.43
CA SER A 207 69.90 -22.24 -39.95
C SER A 207 70.60 -23.13 -41.00
N CYS A 208 70.72 -24.42 -40.73
CA CYS A 208 71.36 -25.38 -41.64
C CYS A 208 70.64 -25.46 -42.99
N TYR A 209 69.31 -25.58 -43.02
CA TYR A 209 68.56 -25.63 -44.28
C TYR A 209 68.59 -24.30 -45.03
N LYS A 210 68.64 -23.16 -44.33
CA LYS A 210 68.81 -21.85 -44.98
C LYS A 210 70.16 -21.72 -45.67
N GLY A 211 71.22 -22.26 -45.08
CA GLY A 211 72.58 -22.27 -45.63
C GLY A 211 72.81 -23.33 -46.72
N ASN A 212 72.06 -24.44 -46.71
CA ASN A 212 72.28 -25.59 -47.58
C ASN A 212 71.03 -25.93 -48.42
N LYS A 213 70.57 -24.99 -49.25
CA LYS A 213 69.33 -25.13 -50.04
C LYS A 213 69.33 -26.34 -50.98
N ASP A 214 70.46 -26.57 -51.66
CA ASP A 214 70.60 -27.66 -52.64
C ASP A 214 71.29 -28.91 -52.06
N HIS A 215 71.74 -28.83 -50.80
CA HIS A 215 72.48 -29.89 -50.10
C HIS A 215 71.83 -30.25 -48.76
N SER A 216 70.51 -30.39 -48.76
CA SER A 216 69.68 -30.62 -47.57
C SER A 216 70.09 -31.84 -46.74
N LEU A 217 70.69 -32.86 -47.37
CA LEU A 217 71.20 -34.06 -46.71
C LEU A 217 72.35 -33.79 -45.72
N GLN A 218 73.08 -32.69 -45.85
CA GLN A 218 74.11 -32.30 -44.87
C GLN A 218 73.49 -31.91 -43.51
N CYS A 219 72.20 -31.60 -43.47
CA CYS A 219 71.46 -31.28 -42.25
C CYS A 219 70.77 -32.50 -41.61
N ALA A 220 70.96 -33.71 -42.16
CA ALA A 220 70.24 -34.91 -41.74
C ALA A 220 70.51 -35.29 -40.27
N ASP A 221 71.75 -35.16 -39.80
CA ASP A 221 72.10 -35.47 -38.41
C ASP A 221 71.43 -34.50 -37.42
N LEU A 222 71.38 -33.21 -37.78
CA LEU A 222 70.66 -32.16 -37.04
C LEU A 222 69.15 -32.43 -37.01
N ALA A 223 68.58 -32.88 -38.12
CA ALA A 223 67.17 -33.26 -38.20
C ALA A 223 66.84 -34.47 -37.31
N LYS A 224 67.71 -35.48 -37.31
CA LYS A 224 67.58 -36.65 -36.45
C LYS A 224 67.67 -36.30 -34.97
N ALA A 225 68.63 -35.44 -34.60
CA ALA A 225 68.78 -34.97 -33.22
C ALA A 225 67.55 -34.16 -32.75
N TYR A 226 66.99 -33.31 -33.62
CA TYR A 226 65.78 -32.55 -33.34
C TYR A 226 64.57 -33.48 -33.10
N LEU A 227 64.36 -34.48 -33.96
CA LEU A 227 63.29 -35.46 -33.81
C LEU A 227 63.43 -36.29 -32.53
N GLN A 228 64.65 -36.76 -32.22
CA GLN A 228 64.93 -37.49 -30.98
C GLN A 228 64.62 -36.65 -29.74
N CYS A 229 64.95 -35.37 -29.77
CA CYS A 229 64.62 -34.43 -28.69
C CYS A 229 63.10 -34.27 -28.52
N ILE A 230 62.35 -34.13 -29.62
CA ILE A 230 60.87 -34.04 -29.59
C ILE A 230 60.28 -35.32 -29.00
N ASP A 231 60.76 -36.49 -29.42
CA ASP A 231 60.22 -37.76 -28.96
C ASP A 231 60.56 -38.04 -27.49
N ALA A 232 61.74 -37.63 -27.03
CA ALA A 232 62.08 -37.63 -25.61
C ALA A 232 61.17 -36.70 -24.81
N ALA A 233 60.89 -35.50 -25.33
CA ALA A 233 60.00 -34.53 -24.70
C ALA A 233 58.56 -35.05 -24.62
N LYS A 234 58.05 -35.71 -25.66
CA LYS A 234 56.71 -36.33 -25.66
C LYS A 234 56.59 -37.45 -24.62
N LYS A 235 57.66 -38.23 -24.41
CA LYS A 235 57.69 -39.30 -23.40
C LYS A 235 57.68 -38.77 -21.97
N VAL A 236 58.28 -37.61 -21.73
CA VAL A 236 58.35 -36.97 -20.40
C VAL A 236 57.15 -36.03 -20.14
N GLY A 237 56.56 -35.46 -21.20
CA GLY A 237 55.50 -34.44 -21.14
C GLY A 237 54.06 -34.93 -21.18
N ALA A 238 53.79 -36.24 -21.01
CA ALA A 238 52.42 -36.71 -20.81
C ALA A 238 51.90 -36.17 -19.45
N PRO A 239 50.86 -35.31 -19.42
CA PRO A 239 50.48 -34.65 -18.19
C PRO A 239 49.76 -35.63 -17.26
N LEU A 240 50.45 -36.04 -16.19
CA LEU A 240 49.80 -36.50 -14.98
C LEU A 240 49.12 -35.29 -14.31
N ASN A 241 47.79 -35.38 -14.18
CA ASN A 241 46.95 -34.64 -13.24
C ASN A 241 46.74 -33.12 -13.48
N PHE A 242 45.87 -32.80 -14.43
CA PHE A 242 45.15 -31.52 -14.51
C PHE A 242 43.91 -31.48 -13.58
N SER A 243 43.92 -32.22 -12.45
CA SER A 243 42.70 -32.52 -11.67
C SER A 243 42.52 -31.74 -10.37
N VAL A 244 43.22 -30.62 -10.14
CA VAL A 244 43.02 -29.85 -8.89
C VAL A 244 42.99 -28.36 -9.16
N CYS A 245 41.88 -27.87 -9.71
CA CYS A 245 41.54 -26.45 -9.74
C CYS A 245 40.03 -26.22 -9.60
N VAL A 246 39.31 -27.00 -8.77
CA VAL A 246 37.93 -26.67 -8.39
C VAL A 246 37.60 -27.24 -6.99
N SER A 247 38.13 -26.70 -5.89
CA SER A 247 37.66 -27.12 -4.55
C SER A 247 37.73 -26.09 -3.41
N SER A 248 38.09 -24.83 -3.63
CA SER A 248 38.20 -23.86 -2.52
C SER A 248 37.16 -22.74 -2.49
N TYR A 249 36.00 -22.89 -3.13
CA TYR A 249 34.96 -21.84 -3.15
C TYR A 249 33.70 -22.10 -2.33
N TYR A 250 33.68 -23.11 -1.45
CA TYR A 250 32.59 -23.28 -0.47
C TYR A 250 33.15 -23.78 0.87
N SER A 251 33.49 -22.85 1.76
CA SER A 251 33.44 -23.02 3.22
C SER A 251 33.05 -21.68 3.84
#